data_AF-A0A2G2IGA7-F1
#
_entry.id   AF-A0A2G2IGA7-F1
#
_cell.length_a   1.000
_cell.length_b   1.000
_cell.length_c   1.000
_cell.angle_alpha   90.00
_cell.angle_beta   90.00
_cell.angle_gamma   90.00
#
_symmetry.space_group_name_H-M   'P 1'
#
loop_
_entity.id
_entity.type
_entity.pdbx_description
1 polymer ?
#
loop_
_entity_poly.entity_id
_entity_poly.type
_entity_poly.pdbx_seq_one_letter_code
_entity_poly.pdbx_strand_id
1 'polypeptide(L)'
;MALITKEDNSEEVIYLSGGMLEVQPNQIIVLADVACRADDLDEQAALEAKQRAEDNMNAHGADVDFAAVAAELARAVAQLRVIQASTKKN
;
A
#
# COMPACT_ATOMS: atom_id res chain seq x y z
N MET A 1 0.98 5.46 -0.60
CA MET A 1 -0.21 6.01 0.09
C MET A 1 -0.35 7.47 -0.26
N ALA A 2 -1.55 7.93 -0.58
CA ALA A 2 -1.91 9.33 -0.73
C ALA A 2 -2.98 9.71 0.30
N LEU A 3 -2.87 10.90 0.86
CA LEU A 3 -3.91 11.55 1.64
C LEU A 3 -4.47 12.68 0.78
N ILE A 4 -5.77 12.66 0.51
CA ILE A 4 -6.45 13.67 -0.31
C ILE A 4 -7.39 14.46 0.59
N THR A 5 -7.18 15.76 0.66
CA THR A 5 -8.13 16.70 1.30
C THR A 5 -9.03 17.29 0.23
N LYS A 6 -10.34 17.08 0.34
CA LYS A 6 -11.35 17.61 -0.59
C LYS A 6 -11.76 19.03 -0.19
N GLU A 7 -12.49 19.71 -1.07
CA GLU A 7 -12.94 21.10 -0.86
C GLU A 7 -13.84 21.25 0.37
N ASP A 8 -14.57 20.19 0.75
CA ASP A 8 -15.40 20.14 1.96
C ASP A 8 -14.60 19.86 3.26
N ASN A 9 -13.26 19.89 3.19
CA ASN A 9 -12.32 19.49 4.24
C ASN A 9 -12.41 18.01 4.65
N SER A 10 -13.18 17.18 3.94
CA SER A 10 -13.09 15.74 4.15
C SER A 10 -11.76 15.22 3.65
N GLU A 11 -11.25 14.20 4.34
CA GLU A 11 -9.98 13.59 4.03
C GLU A 11 -10.18 12.13 3.61
N GLU A 12 -9.47 11.71 2.58
CA GLU A 12 -9.54 10.36 2.05
C GLU A 12 -8.13 9.75 1.96
N VAL A 13 -7.99 8.50 2.40
CA VAL A 13 -6.73 7.76 2.32
C VAL A 13 -6.81 6.74 1.19
N ILE A 14 -5.85 6.81 0.28
CA ILE A 14 -5.73 5.89 -0.86
C ILE A 14 -4.41 5.14 -0.78
N TYR A 15 -4.48 3.82 -0.85
CA TYR A 15 -3.32 2.97 -1.06
C TYR A 15 -2.85 3.07 -2.50
N LEU A 16 -1.53 3.23 -2.66
CA LEU A 16 -0.86 3.25 -3.96
C LEU A 16 0.31 2.29 -3.89
N SER A 17 0.43 1.34 -4.83
CA SER A 17 1.50 0.34 -4.87
C SER A 17 2.82 0.87 -5.43
N GLY A 18 2.77 1.99 -6.17
CA GLY A 18 3.89 2.54 -6.92
C GLY A 18 3.38 3.37 -8.11
N GLY A 19 4.29 4.00 -8.86
CA GLY A 19 3.97 4.77 -10.06
C GLY A 19 4.74 6.08 -10.18
N MET A 20 4.12 7.10 -10.79
CA MET A 20 4.69 8.42 -11.06
C MET A 20 3.80 9.55 -10.53
N LEU A 21 4.44 10.61 -10.05
CA LEU A 21 3.80 11.85 -9.62
C LEU A 21 4.24 12.98 -10.54
N GLU A 22 3.28 13.70 -11.11
CA GLU A 22 3.50 14.91 -11.88
C GLU A 22 2.86 16.10 -11.17
N VAL A 23 3.65 17.16 -10.94
CA VAL A 23 3.20 18.38 -10.29
C VAL A 23 3.30 19.53 -11.28
N GLN A 24 2.16 20.16 -11.56
CA GLN A 24 2.05 21.36 -12.40
C GLN A 24 1.47 22.52 -11.56
N PRO A 25 1.57 23.79 -12.01
CA PRO A 25 1.11 24.95 -11.23
C PRO A 25 -0.35 24.88 -10.77
N ASN A 26 -1.22 24.27 -11.58
CA ASN A 26 -2.67 24.26 -11.34
C ASN A 26 -3.23 22.86 -11.07
N GLN A 27 -2.41 21.80 -11.16
CA GLN A 27 -2.88 20.42 -11.02
C GLN A 27 -1.77 19.48 -10.58
N ILE A 28 -2.15 18.41 -9.90
CA ILE A 28 -1.28 17.30 -9.53
C ILE A 28 -1.88 16.04 -10.13
N ILE A 29 -1.07 15.27 -10.87
CA ILE A 29 -1.48 14.00 -11.45
C ILE A 29 -0.67 12.89 -10.78
N VAL A 30 -1.38 11.89 -10.25
CA VAL A 30 -0.78 10.67 -9.70
C VAL A 30 -1.17 9.50 -10.61
N LEU A 31 -0.18 8.92 -11.27
CA LEU A 31 -0.33 7.70 -12.07
C LEU A 31 0.20 6.56 -11.23
N ALA A 32 -0.65 5.62 -10.84
CA ALA A 32 -0.26 4.48 -10.02
C ALA A 32 -0.58 3.16 -10.71
N ASP A 33 0.27 2.16 -10.50
CA ASP A 33 0.05 0.81 -11.04
C ASP A 33 -1.20 0.18 -10.40
N VAL A 34 -1.40 0.43 -9.10
CA VAL A 34 -2.60 0.07 -8.34
C VAL A 34 -2.98 1.23 -7.43
N ALA A 35 -4.27 1.56 -7.41
CA ALA A 35 -4.86 2.51 -6.49
C ALA A 35 -6.15 1.93 -5.88
N CYS A 36 -6.19 1.79 -4.54
CA CYS A 36 -7.35 1.29 -3.81
C CYS A 36 -7.70 2.22 -2.66
N ARG A 37 -8.99 2.42 -2.38
CA ARG A 37 -9.44 3.13 -1.17
C ARG A 37 -9.12 2.29 0.06
N ALA A 38 -8.89 2.94 1.20
CA ALA A 38 -8.60 2.21 2.43
C ALA A 38 -9.72 1.23 2.83
N ASP A 39 -10.98 1.62 2.60
CA ASP A 39 -12.15 0.80 2.93
C ASP A 39 -12.33 -0.43 2.03
N ASP A 40 -11.69 -0.43 0.85
CA ASP A 40 -11.72 -1.53 -0.11
C ASP A 40 -10.57 -2.54 0.13
N LEU A 41 -9.68 -2.26 1.10
CA LEU A 41 -8.57 -3.16 1.41
C LEU A 41 -9.00 -4.25 2.39
N ASP A 42 -8.67 -5.50 2.05
CA ASP A 42 -8.85 -6.65 2.92
C ASP A 42 -7.68 -6.77 3.91
N GLU A 43 -7.94 -6.45 5.18
CA GLU A 43 -6.95 -6.54 6.26
C GLU A 43 -6.47 -7.97 6.49
N GLN A 44 -7.36 -8.97 6.41
CA GLN A 44 -6.99 -10.37 6.62
C GLN A 44 -6.08 -10.86 5.50
N ALA A 45 -6.41 -10.56 4.25
CA ALA A 45 -5.57 -10.92 3.11
C ALA A 45 -4.19 -10.25 3.19
N ALA A 46 -4.10 -9.00 3.63
CA ALA A 46 -2.83 -8.30 3.81
C ALA A 46 -1.98 -8.88 4.96
N LEU A 47 -2.61 -9.32 6.05
CA LEU A 47 -1.93 -10.02 7.16
C LEU A 47 -1.38 -11.38 6.71
N GLU A 48 -2.17 -12.16 5.98
CA GLU A 48 -1.75 -13.46 5.46
C GLU A 48 -0.60 -13.32 4.46
N ALA A 49 -0.67 -12.33 3.57
CA ALA A 49 0.40 -12.03 2.61
C ALA A 49 1.70 -11.64 3.32
N LYS A 50 1.61 -10.81 4.38
CA LYS A 50 2.75 -10.46 5.22
C LYS A 50 3.37 -11.71 5.85
N GLN A 51 2.57 -12.55 6.51
CA GLN A 51 3.05 -13.76 7.18
C GLN A 51 3.74 -14.70 6.19
N ARG A 52 3.12 -14.93 5.02
CA ARG A 52 3.69 -15.77 3.96
C ARG A 52 5.03 -15.25 3.46
N ALA A 53 5.14 -13.94 3.25
CA ALA A 53 6.39 -13.32 2.81
C ALA A 53 7.48 -13.40 3.89
N GLU A 54 7.13 -13.24 5.16
CA GLU A 54 8.05 -13.44 6.30
C GLU A 54 8.54 -14.89 6.39
N ASP A 55 7.65 -15.86 6.24
CA ASP A 55 7.99 -17.29 6.25
C ASP A 55 8.91 -17.66 5.07
N ASN A 56 8.61 -17.15 3.87
CA ASN A 56 9.42 -17.34 2.67
C ASN A 56 10.80 -16.70 2.79
N MET A 57 10.92 -15.54 3.46
CA MET A 57 12.20 -14.87 3.67
C MET A 57 13.09 -15.63 4.67
N ASN A 58 12.48 -16.34 5.62
CA ASN A 58 13.17 -17.21 6.58
C ASN A 58 13.51 -18.59 6.01
N ALA A 59 12.83 -19.02 4.95
CA ALA A 59 13.12 -20.26 4.25
C ALA A 59 14.42 -20.12 3.42
N HIS A 60 15.52 -20.71 3.89
CA HIS A 60 16.83 -20.68 3.24
C HIS A 60 16.91 -21.65 2.04
N GLY A 61 16.03 -21.49 1.06
CA GLY A 61 16.04 -22.25 -0.19
C GLY A 61 16.81 -21.49 -1.28
N ALA A 62 17.72 -22.16 -1.97
CA ALA A 62 18.56 -21.58 -3.04
C ALA A 62 17.78 -21.04 -4.27
N ASP A 63 16.46 -21.18 -4.29
CA ASP A 63 15.56 -20.80 -5.39
C ASP A 63 14.60 -19.64 -5.04
N VAL A 64 14.70 -19.06 -3.84
CA VAL A 64 13.85 -17.93 -3.45
C VAL A 64 14.43 -16.63 -4.01
N ASP A 65 13.69 -15.98 -4.91
CA ASP A 65 13.99 -14.60 -5.31
C ASP A 65 13.72 -13.66 -4.14
N PHE A 66 14.77 -13.41 -3.36
CA PHE A 66 14.74 -12.56 -2.18
C PHE A 66 14.22 -11.15 -2.50
N ALA A 67 14.52 -10.62 -3.69
CA ALA A 67 14.06 -9.29 -4.08
C ALA A 67 12.54 -9.29 -4.29
N ALA A 68 12.00 -10.34 -4.92
CA ALA A 68 10.55 -10.49 -5.10
C ALA A 68 9.82 -10.65 -3.76
N VAL A 69 10.34 -11.47 -2.83
CA VAL A 69 9.75 -11.68 -1.50
C VAL A 69 9.80 -10.41 -0.65
N ALA A 70 10.93 -9.68 -0.67
CA ALA A 70 11.05 -8.40 0.03
C ALA A 70 10.07 -7.36 -0.53
N ALA A 71 9.85 -7.33 -1.84
CA ALA A 71 8.89 -6.43 -2.47
C ALA A 71 7.43 -6.81 -2.14
N GLU A 72 7.11 -8.10 -2.05
CA GLU A 72 5.81 -8.58 -1.59
C GLU A 72 5.55 -8.18 -0.13
N LEU A 73 6.51 -8.42 0.76
CA LEU A 73 6.43 -8.02 2.16
C LEU A 73 6.22 -6.50 2.31
N ALA A 74 6.99 -5.70 1.57
CA ALA A 74 6.87 -4.25 1.59
C ALA A 74 5.47 -3.79 1.16
N ARG A 75 4.86 -4.44 0.15
CA ARG A 75 3.50 -4.13 -0.30
C ARG A 75 2.46 -4.49 0.76
N ALA A 76 2.53 -5.68 1.35
CA ALA A 76 1.60 -6.12 2.39
C ALA A 76 1.66 -5.20 3.62
N VAL A 77 2.86 -4.84 4.08
CA VAL A 77 3.05 -3.88 5.18
C VAL A 77 2.49 -2.50 4.82
N ALA A 78 2.68 -2.04 3.59
CA ALA A 78 2.13 -0.76 3.14
C ALA A 78 0.60 -0.75 3.10
N GLN A 79 -0.06 -1.85 2.70
CA GLN A 79 -1.52 -1.97 2.74
C GLN A 79 -2.04 -1.90 4.18
N LEU A 80 -1.44 -2.66 5.10
CA LEU A 80 -1.83 -2.64 6.53
C LEU A 80 -1.68 -1.25 7.15
N ARG A 81 -0.62 -0.50 6.79
CA ARG A 81 -0.43 0.88 7.25
C ARG A 81 -1.55 1.82 6.77
N VAL A 82 -2.06 1.61 5.56
CA VAL A 82 -3.17 2.42 5.02
C VAL A 82 -4.46 2.14 5.78
N ILE A 83 -4.77 0.86 6.02
CA ILE A 83 -5.95 0.45 6.80
C ILE A 83 -5.88 1.05 8.22
N GLN A 84 -4.73 0.97 8.87
CA GLN A 84 -4.55 1.56 10.21
C GLN A 84 -4.72 3.09 10.21
N ALA A 85 -4.30 3.76 9.13
CA ALA A 85 -4.41 5.21 9.00
C ALA A 85 -5.85 5.68 8.77
N SER A 86 -6.69 4.89 8.07
CA SER A 86 -8.11 5.18 7.92
C SER A 86 -8.88 4.94 9.22
N THR A 87 -8.63 3.82 9.92
CA THR A 87 -9.34 3.48 11.17
C THR A 87 -9.07 4.46 12.30
N LYS A 88 -7.86 5.04 12.41
CA LYS A 88 -7.56 6.07 13.43
C LYS A 88 -8.27 7.40 13.22
N LYS A 89 -8.88 7.61 12.06
CA LYS A 89 -9.60 8.85 11.72
C LYS A 89 -11.12 8.76 11.96
N ASN A 90 -11.65 7.56 12.16
CA ASN A 90 -13.06 7.31 12.49
C ASN A 90 -13.31 7.34 13.99
#